data_AF-A0A7X7ENK6-F1
#
_entry.id   AF-A0A7X7ENK6-F1
#
_cell.length_a   1.000
_cell.length_b   1.000
_cell.length_c   1.000
_cell.angle_alpha   90.00
_cell.angle_beta   90.00
_cell.angle_gamma   90.00
#
_symmetry.space_group_name_H-M   'P 1'
#
loop_
_entity.id
_entity.type
_entity.pdbx_description
1 polymer ?
#
loop_
_entity_poly.entity_id
_entity_poly.type
_entity_poly.pdbx_seq_one_letter_code
_entity_poly.pdbx_strand_id
1 'polypeptide(L)'
;MKIQKIIARVLLSFVLISIGFALGRETARRSMKPDKTTSAVTKETAQGDKVVVYYLYGPIRCVTCNKIEATAKEVVETTFTKELAEGRLEWKTGSFL
;
A
#
# COMPACT_ATOMS: atom_id res chain seq x y z
N MET A 1 20.53 -46.57 -5.98
CA MET A 1 20.32 -46.29 -4.52
C MET A 1 21.13 -45.13 -3.95
N LYS A 2 22.40 -44.89 -4.32
CA LYS A 2 23.17 -43.71 -3.85
C LYS A 2 22.67 -42.38 -4.44
N ILE A 3 22.36 -42.36 -5.74
CA ILE A 3 21.88 -41.16 -6.44
C ILE A 3 20.55 -40.64 -5.88
N GLN A 4 19.61 -41.53 -5.55
CA GLN A 4 18.32 -41.16 -4.97
C GLN A 4 18.49 -40.55 -3.57
N LYS A 5 19.45 -41.05 -2.78
CA LYS A 5 19.79 -40.47 -1.47
C LYS A 5 20.46 -39.10 -1.60
N ILE A 6 21.23 -38.87 -2.67
CA ILE A 6 21.84 -37.55 -2.97
C ILE A 6 20.76 -36.55 -3.37
N ILE A 7 19.86 -36.92 -4.30
CA ILE A 7 18.74 -36.07 -4.72
C ILE A 7 17.85 -35.72 -3.52
N ALA A 8 17.51 -36.70 -2.68
CA ALA A 8 16.71 -36.46 -1.49
C ALA A 8 17.38 -35.47 -0.52
N ARG A 9 18.70 -35.57 -0.31
CA ARG A 9 19.45 -34.64 0.55
C ARG A 9 19.49 -33.22 -0.04
N VAL A 10 19.66 -33.09 -1.35
CA VAL A 10 19.68 -31.79 -2.04
C VAL A 10 18.30 -31.12 -1.99
N LEU A 11 17.23 -31.87 -2.20
CA LEU A 11 15.87 -31.34 -2.07
C LEU A 11 15.57 -30.91 -0.63
N LEU A 12 16.00 -31.71 0.35
CA LEU A 12 15.80 -31.39 1.77
C LEU A 12 16.57 -30.12 2.18
N SER A 13 17.82 -29.96 1.71
CA SER A 13 18.59 -28.74 1.99
C SER A 13 17.96 -27.51 1.32
N PHE A 14 17.49 -27.64 0.08
CA PHE A 14 16.79 -26.54 -0.62
C PHE A 14 15.53 -26.09 0.12
N VAL A 15 14.72 -27.04 0.61
CA VAL A 15 13.52 -26.74 1.40
C VAL A 15 13.88 -26.01 2.70
N LEU A 16 14.90 -26.48 3.43
CA LEU A 16 15.34 -25.83 4.68
C LEU A 16 15.87 -24.40 4.45
N ILE A 17 16.63 -24.18 3.37
CA ILE A 17 17.13 -22.84 3.00
C ILE A 17 15.96 -21.91 2.65
N SER A 18 14.97 -22.41 1.89
CA SER A 18 13.79 -21.63 1.51
C SER A 18 12.95 -21.22 2.73
N ILE A 19 12.71 -22.14 3.67
CA ILE A 19 12.01 -21.86 4.93
C ILE A 19 12.78 -20.85 5.77
N GLY A 20 14.11 -21.01 5.91
CA GLY A 20 14.96 -20.06 6.62
C GLY A 20 14.92 -18.65 6.03
N PHE A 21 14.95 -18.54 4.69
CA PHE A 21 14.83 -17.25 4.00
C PHE A 21 13.44 -16.62 4.18
N ALA A 22 12.36 -17.42 4.14
CA ALA A 22 11.00 -16.93 4.36
C ALA A 22 10.83 -16.37 5.78
N LEU A 23 11.25 -17.11 6.80
CA LEU A 23 11.17 -16.67 8.21
C LEU A 23 12.08 -15.46 8.48
N GLY A 24 13.29 -15.42 7.91
CA GLY A 24 14.20 -14.28 8.02
C GLY A 24 13.62 -13.00 7.38
N ARG A 25 13.00 -13.12 6.21
CA ARG A 25 12.36 -11.99 5.53
C ARG A 25 11.15 -11.44 6.30
N GLU A 26 10.41 -12.29 7.00
CA GLU A 26 9.28 -11.85 7.84
C GLU A 26 9.73 -11.06 9.07
N THR A 27 10.82 -11.49 9.71
CA THR A 27 11.40 -10.74 10.84
C THR A 27 12.02 -9.41 10.40
N ALA A 28 12.72 -9.37 9.26
CA ALA A 28 13.28 -8.13 8.70
C ALA A 28 12.20 -7.12 8.29
N ARG A 29 11.03 -7.57 7.81
CA ARG A 29 9.89 -6.68 7.49
C ARG A 29 9.25 -6.03 8.71
N ARG A 30 9.28 -6.65 9.89
CA ARG A 30 8.82 -6.01 11.14
C ARG A 30 9.76 -4.91 11.62
N SER A 31 11.06 -5.04 11.38
CA SER A 31 12.06 -4.04 11.77
C SER A 31 12.16 -2.83 10.84
N MET A 32 11.51 -2.86 9.66
CA MET A 32 11.46 -1.76 8.69
C MET A 32 10.09 -1.07 8.65
N LYS A 33 9.37 -1.02 9.77
CA LYS A 33 8.27 -0.06 9.94
C LYS A 33 8.83 1.16 10.66
N PRO A 34 9.36 2.18 9.96
CA PRO A 34 9.58 3.47 10.59
C PRO A 34 8.20 4.01 10.95
N ASP A 35 7.94 4.02 12.26
CA ASP A 35 6.96 4.86 12.90
C ASP A 35 7.31 6.32 12.57
N LYS A 36 6.62 6.89 11.58
CA LYS A 36 6.35 8.32 11.45
C LYS A 36 5.46 8.56 10.24
N THR A 37 4.15 8.57 10.48
CA THR A 37 3.30 9.68 10.02
C THR A 37 2.13 9.72 10.99
N THR A 38 2.38 10.32 12.16
CA THR A 38 1.38 11.21 12.76
C THR A 38 1.05 12.22 11.67
N SER A 39 0.04 11.94 10.86
CA SER A 39 -0.70 13.00 10.19
C SER A 39 -1.28 13.81 11.33
N ALA A 40 -0.55 14.84 11.75
CA ALA A 40 -1.13 15.99 12.38
C ALA A 40 -2.20 16.45 11.39
N VAL A 41 -3.43 15.99 11.62
CA VAL A 41 -4.60 16.66 11.08
C VAL A 41 -4.58 17.99 11.82
N THR A 42 -3.88 18.95 11.23
CA THR A 42 -4.17 20.36 11.46
C THR A 42 -5.66 20.45 11.20
N LYS A 43 -6.42 20.47 12.29
CA LYS A 43 -7.84 20.70 12.30
C LYS A 43 -7.98 22.18 12.01
N GLU A 44 -7.63 22.55 10.78
CA GLU A 44 -7.92 23.86 10.26
C GLU A 44 -9.43 23.92 10.21
N THR A 45 -9.96 24.85 10.99
CA THR A 45 -11.37 25.07 11.23
C THR A 45 -12.00 25.58 9.94
N ALA A 46 -12.13 24.71 8.94
CA ALA A 46 -13.05 24.92 7.84
C ALA A 46 -14.44 24.88 8.49
N GLN A 47 -15.04 26.05 8.62
CA GLN A 47 -16.38 26.23 9.16
C GLN A 47 -17.38 25.56 8.19
N GLY A 48 -17.65 24.26 8.38
CA GLY A 48 -18.55 23.47 7.54
C GLY A 48 -18.22 21.98 7.52
N ASP A 49 -19.10 21.19 6.92
CA ASP A 49 -18.88 19.76 6.73
C ASP A 49 -17.70 19.53 5.77
N LYS A 50 -16.72 18.74 6.21
CA LYS A 50 -15.54 18.36 5.43
C LYS A 50 -15.74 16.96 4.85
N VAL A 51 -15.60 16.83 3.53
CA VAL A 51 -15.69 15.58 2.78
C VAL A 51 -14.28 15.14 2.38
N VAL A 52 -13.92 13.90 2.68
CA VAL A 52 -12.62 13.34 2.28
C VAL A 52 -12.86 12.15 1.36
N VAL A 53 -12.34 12.23 0.14
CA VAL A 53 -12.44 11.20 -0.89
C VAL A 53 -11.19 10.32 -0.80
N TYR A 54 -11.37 9.05 -0.45
CA TYR A 54 -10.28 8.08 -0.36
C TYR A 54 -10.28 7.16 -1.58
N TYR A 55 -9.18 7.16 -2.34
CA TYR A 55 -8.88 6.14 -3.32
C TYR A 55 -7.96 5.07 -2.71
N LEU A 56 -8.51 3.88 -2.51
CA LEU A 56 -7.80 2.75 -1.91
C LEU A 56 -7.37 1.75 -2.99
N TYR A 57 -6.12 1.31 -2.95
CA TYR A 57 -5.58 0.35 -3.90
C TYR A 57 -4.81 -0.80 -3.23
N GLY A 58 -4.77 -1.94 -3.91
CA GLY A 58 -4.05 -3.13 -3.47
C GLY A 58 -2.55 -3.08 -3.83
N PRO A 59 -1.75 -4.08 -3.43
CA PRO A 59 -0.30 -4.08 -3.58
C PRO A 59 0.18 -4.11 -5.04
N ILE A 60 -0.67 -4.54 -5.98
CA ILE A 60 -0.37 -4.54 -7.41
C ILE A 60 -1.34 -3.60 -8.12
N ARG A 61 -0.79 -2.62 -8.84
CA ARG A 61 -1.54 -1.65 -9.64
C ARG A 61 -1.49 -2.05 -11.11
N CYS A 62 -2.63 -2.46 -11.67
CA CYS A 62 -2.74 -2.70 -13.10
C CYS A 62 -2.99 -1.38 -13.86
N VAL A 63 -2.86 -1.41 -15.19
CA VAL A 63 -3.12 -0.24 -16.05
C VAL A 63 -4.53 0.35 -15.84
N THR A 64 -5.51 -0.50 -15.57
CA THR A 64 -6.89 -0.09 -15.28
C THR A 64 -6.97 0.64 -13.94
N CYS A 65 -6.30 0.15 -12.89
CA CYS A 65 -6.25 0.85 -11.60
C CYS A 65 -5.67 2.26 -11.75
N ASN A 66 -4.59 2.42 -12.50
CA ASN A 66 -3.98 3.73 -12.75
C ASN A 66 -4.94 4.66 -13.50
N LYS A 67 -5.67 4.13 -14.48
CA LYS A 67 -6.65 4.90 -15.23
C LYS A 67 -7.84 5.32 -14.37
N ILE A 68 -8.33 4.44 -13.49
CA ILE A 68 -9.40 4.77 -12.54
C ILE A 68 -8.94 5.88 -11.58
N GLU A 69 -7.73 5.79 -11.03
CA GLU A 69 -7.22 6.85 -10.14
C GLU A 69 -7.14 8.19 -10.87
N ALA A 70 -6.55 8.20 -12.08
CA ALA A 70 -6.38 9.42 -12.85
C ALA A 70 -7.73 10.06 -13.20
N THR A 71 -8.68 9.28 -13.72
CA THR A 71 -10.01 9.80 -14.08
C THR A 71 -10.80 10.24 -12.85
N ALA A 72 -10.74 9.51 -11.74
CA ALA A 72 -11.42 9.92 -10.51
C ALA A 72 -10.84 11.23 -9.96
N LYS A 73 -9.51 11.36 -9.95
CA LYS A 73 -8.83 12.59 -9.53
C LYS A 73 -9.18 13.78 -10.43
N GLU A 74 -9.21 13.57 -11.74
CA GLU A 74 -9.60 14.59 -12.72
C GLU A 74 -11.02 15.08 -12.47
N VAL A 75 -11.99 14.20 -12.24
CA VAL A 75 -13.38 14.57 -11.92
C VAL A 75 -13.43 15.39 -10.63
N VAL A 76 -12.67 14.99 -9.61
CA VAL A 76 -12.60 15.71 -8.33
C VAL A 76 -12.04 17.12 -8.53
N GLU A 77 -10.93 17.25 -9.26
CA GLU A 77 -10.25 18.53 -9.49
C GLU A 77 -11.01 19.46 -10.44
N THR A 78 -11.82 18.93 -11.35
CA THR A 78 -12.57 19.75 -12.34
C THR A 78 -13.96 20.12 -11.86
N THR A 79 -14.68 19.20 -11.21
CA THR A 79 -16.08 19.39 -10.81
C THR A 79 -16.19 20.08 -9.46
N PHE A 80 -15.27 19.79 -8.53
CA PHE A 80 -15.30 20.28 -7.14
C PHE A 80 -14.19 21.29 -6.85
N THR A 81 -13.83 22.11 -7.85
CA THR A 81 -12.79 23.15 -7.74
C THR A 81 -13.03 24.10 -6.56
N LYS A 82 -14.28 24.51 -6.36
CA LYS A 82 -14.68 25.43 -5.30
C LYS A 82 -14.50 24.81 -3.91
N GLU A 83 -14.95 23.58 -3.73
CA GLU A 83 -14.86 22.85 -2.47
C GLU A 83 -13.42 22.49 -2.11
N LEU A 84 -12.58 22.21 -3.12
CA LEU A 84 -11.13 22.05 -2.95
C LEU A 84 -10.47 23.37 -2.52
N ALA A 85 -10.80 24.48 -3.18
CA ALA A 85 -10.25 25.80 -2.85
C ALA A 85 -10.67 26.28 -1.45
N GLU A 86 -11.90 25.93 -1.04
CA GLU A 86 -12.46 26.26 0.27
C GLU A 86 -12.06 25.23 1.36
N GLY A 87 -11.22 24.24 1.02
CA GLY A 87 -10.70 23.23 1.96
C GLY A 87 -11.76 22.25 2.50
N ARG A 88 -12.97 22.27 1.93
CA ARG A 88 -14.09 21.40 2.33
C ARG A 88 -14.02 20.02 1.69
N LEU A 89 -13.32 19.88 0.58
CA LEU A 89 -13.06 18.60 -0.07
C LEU A 89 -11.56 18.29 -0.05
N GLU A 90 -11.20 17.06 0.28
CA GLU A 90 -9.81 16.60 0.29
C GLU A 90 -9.69 15.25 -0.44
N TRP A 91 -8.74 15.14 -1.36
CA TRP A 91 -8.40 13.88 -2.03
C TRP A 91 -7.27 13.17 -1.29
N LYS A 92 -7.48 11.90 -0.96
CA LYS A 92 -6.46 11.02 -0.35
C LYS A 92 -6.33 9.72 -1.12
N THR A 93 -5.10 9.26 -1.27
CA THR A 93 -4.78 7.95 -1.87
C THR A 93 -4.01 7.12 -0.85
N GLY A 94 -4.29 5.82 -0.78
CA GLY A 94 -3.63 4.94 0.18
C GLY A 94 -3.71 3.46 -0.19
N SER A 95 -2.67 2.70 0.17
CA SER A 95 -2.78 1.23 0.15
C SER A 95 -3.54 0.74 1.37
N PHE A 96 -4.39 -0.27 1.21
CA PHE A 96 -5.06 -0.94 2.33
C PHE A 96 -4.26 -2.13 2.88
N LEU A 97 -3.01 -2.31 2.41
CA LEU A 97 -2.05 -3.34 2.81
C LEU A 97 -0.74 -2.70 3.29
#